data_AF-A0A8J7IBH7-F1
#
_entry.id   AF-A0A8J7IBH7-F1
#
_cell.length_a   1.000
_cell.length_b   1.000
_cell.length_c   1.000
_cell.angle_alpha   90.00
_cell.angle_beta   90.00
_cell.angle_gamma   90.00
#
_symmetry.space_group_name_H-M   'P 1'
#
loop_
_entity.id
_entity.type
_entity.pdbx_description
1 polymer ?
#
loop_
_entity_poly.entity_id
_entity_poly.type
_entity_poly.pdbx_seq_one_letter_code
_entity_poly.pdbx_strand_id
1 'polypeptide(L)'
;MKVNSYNLFLRSKVIIFVYIILNNFPCNSQIVPDNTLPENTSIKLNNNTLFIENGTKVGGNLFHSFKEFSIPTGSITYFNNSLDIQNIITRVTGKSISNIDGLIRTNGTASLFLINPNGIIVGTNAKLDIGGSFIGSTSSYITANCR
;
A
#
# COMPACT_ATOMS: atom_id res chain seq x y z
N MET A 1 44.03 32.83 47.23
CA MET A 1 44.34 31.61 47.99
C MET A 1 43.42 30.51 47.47
N LYS A 2 44.01 29.52 46.77
CA LYS A 2 43.53 28.23 46.22
C LYS A 2 42.03 27.98 45.98
N VAL A 3 41.67 27.94 44.69
CA VAL A 3 40.69 26.99 44.13
C VAL A 3 41.38 25.61 44.09
N ASN A 4 40.73 24.54 44.55
CA ASN A 4 41.29 23.19 44.49
C ASN A 4 40.24 22.18 44.01
N SER A 5 40.57 21.60 42.86
CA SER A 5 39.85 20.56 42.13
C SER A 5 40.35 19.18 42.57
N TYR A 6 39.46 18.20 42.74
CA TYR A 6 39.86 16.80 42.97
C TYR A 6 39.63 15.96 41.71
N ASN A 7 40.75 15.59 41.08
CA ASN A 7 40.95 14.50 40.12
C ASN A 7 40.78 13.14 40.85
N LEU A 8 40.09 12.11 40.33
CA LEU A 8 40.47 11.12 39.29
C LEU A 8 40.71 9.72 39.91
N PHE A 9 40.05 8.71 39.32
CA PHE A 9 40.38 7.26 39.30
C PHE A 9 40.15 6.36 40.54
N LEU A 10 39.31 5.31 40.41
CA LEU A 10 39.72 3.88 40.30
C LEU A 10 38.57 2.87 40.62
N ARG A 11 38.41 1.90 39.69
CA ARG A 11 38.09 0.46 39.85
C ARG A 11 36.63 -0.06 39.92
N SER A 12 36.28 -0.76 38.82
CA SER A 12 35.64 -2.11 38.76
C SER A 12 34.17 -2.22 38.24
N LYS A 13 34.09 -2.69 36.98
CA LYS A 13 33.01 -3.39 36.24
C LYS A 13 31.53 -3.19 36.62
N VAL A 14 30.82 -2.40 35.80
CA VAL A 14 29.38 -2.55 35.47
C VAL A 14 29.25 -2.21 33.98
N ILE A 15 29.50 -3.15 33.06
CA ILE A 15 28.46 -3.94 32.36
C ILE A 15 27.24 -3.09 31.98
N ILE A 16 27.18 -2.77 30.68
CA ILE A 16 25.97 -2.62 29.85
C ILE A 16 25.00 -1.51 30.28
N PHE A 17 24.91 -0.46 29.46
CA PHE A 17 23.61 -0.01 28.93
C PHE A 17 23.86 0.94 27.76
N VAL A 18 24.36 0.37 26.65
CA VAL A 18 24.10 0.98 25.34
C VAL A 18 22.61 0.77 25.13
N TYR A 19 21.79 1.75 25.55
CA TYR A 19 20.37 1.76 25.23
C TYR A 19 20.26 2.18 23.76
N ILE A 20 20.41 1.20 22.87
CA ILE A 20 20.01 1.35 21.47
C ILE A 20 18.49 1.50 21.51
N ILE A 21 18.02 2.75 21.53
CA ILE A 21 16.63 3.04 21.20
C ILE A 21 16.49 2.75 19.71
N LEU A 22 16.11 1.51 19.39
CA LEU A 22 15.51 1.18 18.11
C LEU A 22 14.18 1.92 18.06
N ASN A 23 14.24 3.18 17.62
CA ASN A 23 13.06 3.88 17.17
C ASN A 23 12.52 3.05 16.00
N ASN A 24 11.42 2.33 16.24
CA ASN A 24 10.57 1.83 15.18
C ASN A 24 10.04 3.06 14.45
N PHE A 25 10.77 3.55 13.45
CA PHE A 25 10.23 4.50 12.51
C PHE A 25 8.98 3.84 11.92
N PRO A 26 7.81 4.50 11.96
CA PRO A 26 6.65 3.96 11.28
C PRO A 26 7.03 3.82 9.81
N CYS A 27 7.10 2.58 9.32
CA CYS A 27 7.14 2.32 7.90
C CYS A 27 5.83 2.89 7.36
N ASN A 28 5.89 3.98 6.61
CA ASN A 28 4.70 4.49 5.93
C ASN A 28 4.15 3.33 5.08
N SER A 29 2.90 2.94 5.35
CA SER A 29 2.24 1.91 4.56
C SER A 29 2.19 2.38 3.10
N GLN A 30 2.62 1.53 2.18
CA GLN A 30 2.66 1.86 0.76
C GLN A 30 1.28 1.79 0.09
N ILE A 31 0.30 1.19 0.78
CA ILE A 31 -1.10 1.16 0.39
C ILE A 31 -1.91 1.77 1.55
N VAL A 32 -2.57 2.90 1.28
CA VAL A 32 -3.33 3.66 2.28
C VAL A 32 -4.70 3.97 1.69
N PRO A 33 -5.80 3.39 2.20
CA PRO A 33 -7.14 3.73 1.77
C PRO A 33 -7.43 5.21 2.06
N ASP A 34 -8.29 5.80 1.24
CA ASP A 34 -8.99 7.01 1.66
C ASP A 34 -10.42 6.67 2.08
N ASN A 35 -11.11 7.67 2.63
CA ASN A 35 -12.47 7.51 3.15
C ASN A 35 -13.50 8.27 2.30
N THR A 36 -13.28 8.33 0.97
CA THR A 36 -14.11 9.13 0.05
C THR A 36 -15.21 8.34 -0.64
N LEU A 37 -15.36 7.05 -0.34
CA LEU A 37 -16.38 6.18 -0.91
C LEU A 37 -17.56 5.99 0.05
N PRO A 38 -18.78 5.69 -0.46
CA PRO A 38 -19.92 5.31 0.38
C PRO A 38 -19.61 4.11 1.28
N GLU A 39 -19.04 3.06 0.70
CA GLU A 39 -18.42 1.94 1.41
C GLU A 39 -16.92 1.98 1.14
N ASN A 40 -16.15 2.25 2.20
CA ASN A 40 -14.72 2.46 2.09
C ASN A 40 -13.95 1.14 1.93
N THR A 41 -12.80 1.24 1.26
CA THR A 41 -11.85 0.14 1.17
C THR A 41 -11.25 -0.15 2.54
N SER A 42 -11.11 -1.43 2.88
CA SER A 42 -10.36 -1.86 4.06
C SER A 42 -9.14 -2.70 3.64
N ILE A 43 -8.11 -2.69 4.47
CA ILE A 43 -6.89 -3.48 4.26
C ILE A 43 -6.71 -4.42 5.43
N LYS A 44 -6.47 -5.70 5.12
CA LYS A 44 -6.10 -6.72 6.08
C LYS A 44 -4.77 -7.34 5.68
N LEU A 45 -3.77 -7.21 6.54
CA LEU A 45 -2.48 -7.88 6.36
C LEU A 45 -2.56 -9.29 6.96
N ASN A 46 -2.23 -10.30 6.16
CA ASN A 46 -2.02 -11.67 6.64
C ASN A 46 -0.73 -12.22 6.06
N ASN A 47 0.23 -12.53 6.93
CA ASN A 47 1.61 -12.87 6.57
C ASN A 47 2.21 -11.79 5.65
N ASN A 48 2.44 -12.14 4.39
CA ASN A 48 3.05 -11.28 3.37
C ASN A 48 2.04 -10.86 2.28
N THR A 49 0.75 -11.03 2.55
CA THR A 49 -0.34 -10.68 1.62
C THR A 49 -1.22 -9.59 2.23
N LEU A 50 -1.36 -8.49 1.49
CA LEU A 50 -2.30 -7.41 1.76
C LEU A 50 -3.61 -7.72 1.04
N PHE A 51 -4.63 -8.04 1.82
CA PHE A 51 -5.99 -8.23 1.33
C PHE A 51 -6.69 -6.88 1.26
N ILE A 52 -7.16 -6.53 0.07
CA ILE A 52 -8.03 -5.39 -0.19
C ILE A 52 -9.46 -5.92 -0.13
N GLU A 53 -10.22 -5.45 0.86
CA GLU A 53 -11.58 -5.91 1.15
C GLU A 53 -12.56 -4.72 1.14
N ASN A 54 -13.85 -5.03 1.24
CA ASN A 54 -14.95 -4.06 1.16
C ASN A 54 -14.90 -3.25 -0.15
N GLY A 55 -15.06 -1.93 -0.08
CA GLY A 55 -15.21 -1.05 -1.24
C GLY A 55 -16.67 -0.92 -1.69
N THR A 56 -16.93 0.07 -2.53
CA THR A 56 -18.30 0.36 -2.99
C THR A 56 -18.64 -0.45 -4.22
N LYS A 57 -19.71 -1.23 -4.17
CA LYS A 57 -20.19 -2.01 -5.31
C LYS A 57 -21.36 -1.33 -6.02
N VAL A 58 -21.28 -1.19 -7.34
CA VAL A 58 -22.38 -0.73 -8.20
C VAL A 58 -22.48 -1.62 -9.43
N GLY A 59 -23.50 -2.49 -9.45
CA GLY A 59 -23.63 -3.53 -10.48
C GLY A 59 -22.43 -4.49 -10.46
N GLY A 60 -21.86 -4.77 -11.63
CA GLY A 60 -20.65 -5.59 -11.78
C GLY A 60 -19.33 -4.85 -11.49
N ASN A 61 -19.38 -3.63 -10.94
CA ASN A 61 -18.19 -2.83 -10.66
C ASN A 61 -17.94 -2.71 -9.16
N LEU A 62 -16.69 -2.91 -8.75
CA LEU A 62 -16.22 -2.71 -7.37
C LEU A 62 -15.22 -1.56 -7.35
N PHE A 63 -15.52 -0.52 -6.57
CA PHE A 63 -14.69 0.68 -6.46
C PHE A 63 -13.85 0.67 -5.19
N HIS A 64 -12.56 0.94 -5.37
CA HIS A 64 -11.61 1.17 -4.29
C HIS A 64 -10.92 2.53 -4.45
N SER A 65 -10.74 3.23 -3.34
CA SER A 65 -10.10 4.54 -3.31
C SER A 65 -8.96 4.56 -2.30
N PHE A 66 -7.81 5.03 -2.74
CA PHE A 66 -6.59 5.06 -1.96
C PHE A 66 -5.97 6.45 -1.98
N LYS A 67 -5.43 6.88 -0.86
CA LYS A 67 -4.51 8.02 -0.81
C LYS A 67 -3.17 7.65 -1.46
N GLU A 68 -2.68 6.44 -1.19
CA GLU A 68 -1.40 5.94 -1.69
C GLU A 68 -1.56 4.48 -2.11
N PHE A 69 -0.98 4.10 -3.26
CA PHE A 69 -1.07 2.74 -3.78
C PHE A 69 0.23 2.38 -4.51
N SER A 70 1.14 1.72 -3.79
CA SER A 70 2.36 1.12 -4.33
C SER A 70 2.52 -0.30 -3.78
N ILE A 71 3.09 -1.18 -4.59
CA ILE A 71 3.24 -2.61 -4.29
C ILE A 71 4.73 -2.93 -4.46
N PRO A 72 5.49 -3.08 -3.36
CA PRO A 72 6.93 -3.28 -3.45
C PRO A 72 7.24 -4.72 -3.87
N THR A 73 8.49 -4.94 -4.33
CA THR A 73 9.01 -6.27 -4.61
C THR A 73 8.73 -7.24 -3.46
N GLY A 74 8.30 -8.45 -3.83
CA GLY A 74 8.04 -9.52 -2.87
C GLY A 74 6.71 -9.40 -2.13
N SER A 75 5.98 -8.27 -2.22
CA SER A 75 4.65 -8.14 -1.63
C SER A 75 3.55 -8.69 -2.54
N ILE A 76 2.48 -9.18 -1.93
CA ILE A 76 1.29 -9.65 -2.63
C ILE A 76 0.13 -8.73 -2.24
N THR A 77 -0.52 -8.13 -3.23
CA THR A 77 -1.78 -7.40 -3.07
C THR A 77 -2.90 -8.22 -3.67
N TYR A 78 -3.86 -8.60 -2.84
CA TYR A 78 -4.96 -9.46 -3.22
C TYR A 78 -6.29 -8.71 -3.10
N PHE A 79 -6.96 -8.49 -4.22
CA PHE A 79 -8.32 -7.97 -4.23
C PHE A 79 -9.29 -9.12 -3.91
N ASN A 80 -9.88 -9.09 -2.72
CA ASN A 80 -10.84 -10.09 -2.27
C ASN A 80 -12.25 -9.79 -2.81
N ASN A 81 -12.37 -9.71 -4.13
CA ASN A 81 -13.65 -9.47 -4.80
C ASN A 81 -14.50 -10.74 -4.86
N SER A 82 -15.82 -10.56 -4.90
CA SER A 82 -16.76 -11.64 -5.25
C SER A 82 -16.67 -11.99 -6.74
N LEU A 83 -17.07 -13.22 -7.11
CA LEU A 83 -16.97 -13.75 -8.47
C LEU A 83 -17.88 -13.06 -9.49
N ASP A 84 -18.91 -12.35 -9.02
CA ASP A 84 -19.83 -11.59 -9.87
C ASP A 84 -19.30 -10.19 -10.25
N ILE A 85 -18.15 -9.79 -9.71
CA ILE A 85 -17.46 -8.55 -10.09
C ILE A 85 -16.76 -8.74 -11.43
N GLN A 86 -17.08 -7.87 -12.38
CA GLN A 86 -16.49 -7.80 -13.72
C GLN A 86 -15.33 -6.80 -13.77
N ASN A 87 -15.45 -5.68 -13.06
CA ASN A 87 -14.43 -4.64 -13.03
C ASN A 87 -14.13 -4.19 -11.60
N ILE A 88 -12.84 -4.13 -11.28
CA ILE A 88 -12.33 -3.53 -10.06
C ILE A 88 -11.71 -2.20 -10.46
N ILE A 89 -12.24 -1.11 -9.94
CA ILE A 89 -11.83 0.25 -10.29
C ILE A 89 -11.12 0.85 -9.09
N THR A 90 -9.81 0.95 -9.20
CA THR A 90 -8.92 1.45 -8.17
C THR A 90 -8.45 2.85 -8.55
N ARG A 91 -8.75 3.84 -7.71
CA ARG A 91 -8.26 5.22 -7.89
C ARG A 91 -7.31 5.65 -6.78
N VAL A 92 -6.30 6.43 -7.16
CA VAL A 92 -5.38 7.10 -6.24
C VAL A 92 -5.71 8.58 -6.18
N THR A 93 -6.06 9.07 -4.99
CA THR A 93 -6.46 10.46 -4.72
C THR A 93 -5.35 11.31 -4.10
N GLY A 94 -4.31 10.69 -3.56
CA GLY A 94 -3.15 11.40 -3.05
C GLY A 94 -2.21 11.89 -4.16
N LYS A 95 -1.01 12.29 -3.76
CA LYS A 95 0.00 12.91 -4.65
C LYS A 95 1.14 11.96 -5.02
N SER A 96 1.09 10.71 -4.57
CA SER A 96 2.16 9.74 -4.73
C SER A 96 2.04 8.99 -6.05
N ILE A 97 3.17 8.74 -6.71
CA ILE A 97 3.28 7.82 -7.86
C ILE A 97 2.99 6.39 -7.39
N SER A 98 2.33 5.60 -8.23
CA SER A 98 2.15 4.17 -7.98
C SER A 98 3.34 3.37 -8.52
N ASN A 99 4.16 2.84 -7.63
CA ASN A 99 5.23 1.91 -7.99
C ASN A 99 4.70 0.48 -7.83
N ILE A 100 4.50 -0.22 -8.93
CA ILE A 100 3.98 -1.59 -8.98
C ILE A 100 5.13 -2.52 -9.32
N ASP A 101 5.69 -3.18 -8.32
CA ASP A 101 6.85 -4.07 -8.47
C ASP A 101 6.64 -5.41 -7.71
N GLY A 102 5.44 -5.65 -7.18
CA GLY A 102 5.06 -6.92 -6.57
C GLY A 102 3.95 -7.65 -7.34
N LEU A 103 3.30 -8.60 -6.66
CA LEU A 103 2.19 -9.37 -7.23
C LEU A 103 0.84 -8.68 -6.98
N ILE A 104 0.05 -8.50 -8.02
CA ILE A 104 -1.38 -8.18 -7.93
C ILE A 104 -2.17 -9.44 -8.25
N ARG A 105 -3.15 -9.77 -7.39
CA ARG A 105 -4.08 -10.89 -7.61
C ARG A 105 -5.53 -10.45 -7.44
N THR A 106 -6.43 -11.01 -8.24
CA THR A 106 -7.89 -10.83 -8.16
C THR A 106 -8.61 -12.18 -8.19
N ASN A 107 -9.87 -12.22 -7.78
CA ASN A 107 -10.72 -13.41 -7.92
C ASN A 107 -11.50 -13.42 -9.24
N GLY A 108 -11.72 -14.63 -9.78
CA GLY A 108 -12.56 -14.85 -10.95
C GLY A 108 -11.98 -14.21 -12.21
N THR A 109 -12.85 -13.67 -13.06
CA THR A 109 -12.49 -13.08 -14.36
C THR A 109 -12.49 -11.54 -14.35
N ALA A 110 -12.41 -10.94 -13.16
CA ALA A 110 -12.47 -9.49 -13.02
C ALA A 110 -11.30 -8.81 -13.73
N SER A 111 -11.58 -7.70 -14.41
CA SER A 111 -10.55 -6.78 -14.91
C SER A 111 -10.21 -5.75 -13.84
N LEU A 112 -8.95 -5.33 -13.76
CA LEU A 112 -8.47 -4.32 -12.81
C LEU A 112 -8.08 -3.04 -13.55
N PHE A 113 -8.67 -1.93 -13.12
CA PHE A 113 -8.35 -0.58 -13.56
C PHE A 113 -7.61 0.14 -12.43
N LEU A 114 -6.38 0.59 -12.68
CA LEU A 114 -5.61 1.44 -11.78
C LEU A 114 -5.52 2.85 -12.36
N ILE A 115 -6.07 3.82 -11.65
CA ILE A 115 -6.12 5.23 -12.05
C ILE A 115 -5.26 6.02 -11.07
N ASN A 116 -4.15 6.57 -11.53
CA ASN A 116 -3.31 7.47 -10.74
C ASN A 116 -2.80 8.64 -11.59
N PRO A 117 -3.36 9.85 -11.42
CA PRO A 117 -2.94 11.04 -12.17
C PRO A 117 -1.46 11.42 -12.00
N ASN A 118 -0.84 11.00 -10.89
CA ASN A 118 0.57 11.29 -10.62
C ASN A 118 1.53 10.37 -11.37
N GLY A 119 1.03 9.25 -11.93
CA GLY A 119 1.84 8.28 -12.66
C GLY A 119 1.76 6.87 -12.10
N ILE A 120 2.06 5.90 -12.97
CA ILE A 120 2.16 4.48 -12.66
C ILE A 120 3.48 3.97 -13.26
N ILE A 121 4.31 3.37 -12.42
CA ILE A 121 5.57 2.71 -12.82
C ILE A 121 5.39 1.22 -12.57
N VAL A 122 5.55 0.41 -13.62
CA VAL A 122 5.54 -1.05 -13.52
C VAL A 122 6.99 -1.54 -13.55
N GLY A 123 7.44 -2.08 -12.42
CA GLY A 123 8.79 -2.58 -12.23
C GLY A 123 9.01 -3.98 -12.80
N THR A 124 10.26 -4.42 -12.81
CA THR A 124 10.67 -5.71 -13.41
C THR A 124 10.19 -6.93 -12.63
N ASN A 125 9.85 -6.77 -11.36
CA ASN A 125 9.36 -7.85 -10.50
C ASN A 125 7.83 -7.90 -10.44
N ALA A 126 7.16 -6.95 -11.10
CA ALA A 126 5.72 -6.90 -11.16
C ALA A 126 5.14 -8.17 -11.77
N LYS A 127 4.14 -8.74 -11.11
CA LYS A 127 3.39 -9.89 -11.58
C LYS A 127 1.90 -9.60 -11.49
N LEU A 128 1.16 -10.01 -12.51
CA LEU A 128 -0.27 -9.85 -12.59
C LEU A 128 -0.90 -11.26 -12.66
N ASP A 129 -1.64 -11.61 -11.62
CA ASP A 129 -2.46 -12.83 -11.53
C ASP A 129 -3.93 -12.41 -11.51
N ILE A 130 -4.37 -11.92 -12.67
CA ILE A 130 -5.67 -11.29 -12.88
C ILE A 130 -6.39 -12.13 -13.94
N GLY A 131 -7.63 -12.52 -13.68
CA GLY A 131 -8.38 -13.35 -14.63
C GLY A 131 -8.92 -12.58 -15.84
N GLY A 132 -9.08 -11.27 -15.71
CA GLY A 132 -9.41 -10.34 -16.79
C GLY A 132 -8.21 -9.53 -17.29
N SER A 133 -8.44 -8.28 -17.66
CA SER A 133 -7.39 -7.35 -18.13
C SER A 133 -6.85 -6.47 -17.00
N PHE A 134 -5.61 -6.01 -17.14
CA PHE A 134 -5.07 -4.91 -16.34
C PHE A 134 -4.99 -3.63 -17.18
N ILE A 135 -5.56 -2.54 -16.67
CA ILE A 135 -5.55 -1.23 -17.32
C ILE A 135 -4.99 -0.21 -16.35
N GLY A 136 -3.84 0.38 -16.69
CA GLY A 136 -3.26 1.52 -15.98
C GLY A 136 -3.58 2.82 -16.72
N SER A 137 -4.04 3.84 -16.00
CA SER A 137 -4.28 5.18 -16.55
C SER A 137 -3.74 6.28 -15.65
N THR A 138 -3.14 7.30 -16.27
CA THR A 138 -2.75 8.56 -15.62
C THR A 138 -3.80 9.65 -15.79
N SER A 139 -4.97 9.33 -16.32
CA SER A 139 -6.09 10.28 -16.39
C SER A 139 -6.71 10.50 -15.01
N SER A 140 -7.32 11.67 -14.79
CA SER A 140 -8.13 11.94 -13.59
C SER A 140 -9.47 11.21 -13.58
N TYR A 141 -9.94 10.74 -14.74
CA TYR A 141 -11.21 10.02 -14.88
C TYR A 141 -11.18 9.05 -16.06
N ILE A 142 -12.02 8.01 -15.98
CA ILE A 142 -12.36 7.11 -17.09
C ILE A 142 -13.87 7.21 -17.30
N THR A 143 -14.29 7.50 -18.53
CA THR A 143 -15.71 7.51 -18.91
C THR A 143 -16.08 6.18 -19.53
N ALA A 144 -17.03 5.47 -18.92
CA ALA A 144 -17.68 4.32 -19.52
C ALA A 144 -19.06 4.75 -20.03
N ASN A 145 -19.26 4.68 -21.35
CA ASN A 145 -20.58 4.91 -21.93
C ASN A 145 -21.39 3.61 -21.82
N CYS A 146 -22.52 3.66 -21.12
CA CYS A 146 -23.53 2.62 -21.23
C CYS A 146 -24.21 2.76 -22.61
N ARG A 147 -24.20 1.69 -23.39
CA ARG A 147 -25.07 1.56 -24.58
C ARG A 147 -26.33 0.81 -24.19
#